data_AF-A0A349YBX4-F1
#
_entry.id   AF-A0A349YBX4-F1
#
_cell.length_a   1.000
_cell.length_b   1.000
_cell.length_c   1.000
_cell.angle_alpha   90.00
_cell.angle_beta   90.00
_cell.angle_gamma   90.00
#
_symmetry.space_group_name_H-M   'P 1'
#
loop_
_entity.id
_entity.type
_entity.pdbx_description
1 polymer ?
#
loop_
_entity_poly.entity_id
_entity_poly.type
_entity_poly.pdbx_seq_one_letter_code
_entity_poly.pdbx_strand_id
1 'polypeptide(L)'
;MRKTPIKLILLTISIFGLTACQKVDSLGSLPHPGDIVFTEIMPFDTAEGSNWVELYNTSDTNIQLKQCLISNKTQQVLTIPESLMVEPEHFAVFSSISVGRTALPSSLLQPNFDFHQDDFQLNSDETLSLICDNHLIDQITYDVNSPEYMDITTSWQRHYRPIEPADSINKEWCYTNPLESYEYEPAKFATPGRANSFCSSIAPFIAYNNQAAVVIENIDLEATLRVAEAEMARKSATSELVIWGIRDQVISPEIAKKVSELYFSNIDMLYESTAFTAIDWNHAVWHFAWAISNLYRNGDAEVKTELQLAYEDAQKRPETLDYFKYIAINYIRGESIVMGDIHTPAHEAVQKLIVAPGNPGYINSYEEYLEKRRGPIEAKAINAAYAAGKFLSNIFQ
;
A
#
# COMPACT_ATOMS: atom_id res chain seq x y z
N MET A 1 53.52 -24.84 -54.89
CA MET A 1 52.38 -25.03 -53.96
C MET A 1 51.86 -23.66 -53.52
N ARG A 2 50.69 -23.26 -54.01
CA ARG A 2 49.81 -22.26 -53.38
C ARG A 2 48.43 -22.45 -54.01
N LYS A 3 47.49 -22.96 -53.21
CA LYS A 3 46.07 -23.13 -53.57
C LYS A 3 45.33 -21.86 -53.14
N THR A 4 44.48 -21.34 -54.02
CA THR A 4 43.48 -20.31 -53.71
C THR A 4 42.11 -20.90 -54.04
N PRO A 5 41.13 -20.94 -53.12
CA PRO A 5 39.76 -21.31 -53.47
C PRO A 5 38.83 -20.08 -53.50
N ILE A 6 38.24 -19.89 -54.69
CA ILE A 6 36.83 -19.64 -55.02
C ILE A 6 35.92 -19.12 -53.88
N LYS A 7 35.39 -17.89 -54.06
CA LYS A 7 34.26 -17.32 -53.30
C LYS A 7 32.94 -17.94 -53.79
N LEU A 8 32.18 -18.53 -52.86
CA LEU A 8 30.78 -18.95 -53.06
C LEU A 8 29.87 -17.82 -52.55
N ILE A 9 29.03 -17.26 -53.43
CA ILE A 9 27.98 -16.30 -53.07
C ILE A 9 26.71 -17.11 -52.82
N LEU A 10 26.23 -17.13 -51.58
CA LEU A 10 24.93 -17.71 -51.22
C LEU A 10 23.82 -16.72 -51.60
N LEU A 11 22.92 -17.17 -52.46
CA LEU A 11 21.69 -16.47 -52.83
C LEU A 11 20.61 -16.81 -51.77
N THR A 12 20.23 -15.86 -50.93
CA THR A 12 19.11 -16.02 -49.99
C THR A 12 17.78 -15.85 -50.71
N ILE A 13 17.02 -16.92 -50.82
CA ILE A 13 15.64 -16.92 -51.30
C ILE A 13 14.75 -16.56 -50.09
N SER A 14 14.22 -15.34 -50.09
CA SER A 14 13.18 -14.92 -49.14
C SER A 14 11.84 -15.54 -49.57
N ILE A 15 11.41 -16.56 -48.83
CA ILE A 15 10.04 -17.09 -48.91
C ILE A 15 9.14 -16.05 -48.23
N PHE A 16 8.38 -15.30 -49.03
CA PHE A 16 7.26 -14.49 -48.55
C PHE A 16 6.21 -15.44 -47.98
N GLY A 17 6.23 -15.63 -46.66
CA GLY A 17 5.09 -16.17 -45.93
C GLY A 17 3.95 -15.16 -46.04
N LEU A 18 2.92 -15.51 -46.79
CA LEU A 18 1.61 -14.87 -46.70
C LEU A 18 1.11 -15.05 -45.26
N THR A 19 1.30 -14.04 -44.43
CA THR A 19 0.54 -13.88 -43.20
C THR A 19 -0.90 -13.67 -43.62
N ALA A 20 -1.70 -14.73 -43.53
CA ALA A 20 -3.14 -14.59 -43.48
C ALA A 20 -3.46 -13.63 -42.34
N CYS A 21 -4.02 -12.46 -42.66
CA CYS A 21 -4.73 -11.65 -41.69
C CYS A 21 -5.83 -12.55 -41.11
N GLN A 22 -5.56 -13.17 -39.96
CA GLN A 22 -6.62 -13.66 -39.11
C GLN A 22 -7.40 -12.43 -38.69
N LYS A 23 -8.58 -12.30 -39.29
CA LYS A 23 -9.63 -11.44 -38.79
C LYS A 23 -9.91 -11.95 -37.39
N VAL A 24 -9.41 -11.24 -36.37
CA VAL A 24 -9.74 -11.50 -34.97
C VAL A 24 -11.26 -11.36 -34.89
N ASP A 25 -11.95 -12.47 -34.64
CA ASP A 25 -13.39 -12.45 -34.45
C ASP A 25 -13.71 -11.53 -33.27
N SER A 26 -14.30 -10.38 -33.57
CA SER A 26 -14.51 -9.26 -32.65
C SER A 26 -15.68 -9.48 -31.68
N LEU A 27 -15.99 -10.74 -31.33
CA LEU A 27 -17.18 -11.11 -30.55
C LEU A 27 -16.88 -11.43 -29.08
N GLY A 28 -15.60 -11.54 -28.70
CA GLY A 28 -15.20 -11.96 -27.35
C GLY A 28 -15.44 -13.45 -27.09
N SER A 29 -14.67 -14.02 -26.17
CA SER A 29 -14.89 -15.36 -25.62
C SER A 29 -15.95 -15.32 -24.51
N LEU A 30 -16.68 -16.44 -24.36
CA LEU A 30 -17.51 -16.64 -23.17
C LEU A 30 -16.58 -16.91 -21.97
N PRO A 31 -16.89 -16.37 -20.77
CA PRO A 31 -16.08 -16.59 -19.59
C PRO A 31 -16.16 -18.05 -19.11
N HIS A 32 -15.02 -18.61 -18.77
CA HIS A 32 -14.89 -19.83 -17.98
C HIS A 32 -14.57 -19.49 -16.52
N PRO A 33 -14.71 -20.45 -15.57
CA PRO A 33 -14.33 -20.22 -14.19
C PRO A 33 -12.90 -19.68 -14.05
N GLY A 34 -12.77 -18.51 -13.40
CA GLY A 34 -11.51 -17.82 -13.21
C GLY A 34 -11.10 -16.81 -14.30
N ASP A 35 -11.72 -16.80 -15.49
CA ASP A 35 -11.41 -15.83 -16.56
C ASP A 35 -11.80 -14.40 -16.14
N ILE A 36 -12.86 -14.28 -15.37
CA ILE A 36 -13.35 -13.02 -14.79
C ILE A 36 -13.49 -13.22 -13.29
N VAL A 37 -12.86 -12.36 -12.52
CA VAL A 37 -12.86 -12.44 -11.05
C VAL A 37 -13.29 -11.13 -10.42
N PHE A 38 -13.94 -11.21 -9.26
CA PHE A 38 -14.20 -10.06 -8.41
C PHE A 38 -12.87 -9.54 -7.83
N THR A 39 -12.66 -8.22 -7.90
CA THR A 39 -11.37 -7.60 -7.54
C THR A 39 -11.47 -6.42 -6.60
N GLU A 40 -12.59 -5.70 -6.58
CA GLU A 40 -12.84 -4.64 -5.61
C GLU A 40 -14.31 -4.62 -5.22
N ILE A 41 -14.57 -4.31 -3.95
CA ILE A 41 -15.90 -4.15 -3.38
C ILE A 41 -15.91 -2.89 -2.53
N MET A 42 -16.87 -2.01 -2.78
CA MET A 42 -17.28 -1.01 -1.81
C MET A 42 -18.72 -1.28 -1.44
N PRO A 43 -18.97 -1.88 -0.27
CA PRO A 43 -20.33 -2.07 0.20
C PRO A 43 -20.97 -0.76 0.62
N PHE A 44 -22.28 -0.83 0.79
CA PHE A 44 -23.08 0.29 1.24
C PHE A 44 -22.83 0.59 2.71
N ASP A 45 -22.11 1.69 3.00
CA ASP A 45 -21.75 2.06 4.37
C ASP A 45 -22.86 2.88 5.07
N THR A 46 -23.60 3.74 4.38
CA THR A 46 -24.81 4.44 4.87
C THR A 46 -25.57 5.10 3.71
N ALA A 47 -26.76 5.68 3.98
CA ALA A 47 -27.71 6.32 3.04
C ALA A 47 -27.13 7.30 1.99
N GLU A 48 -25.87 7.73 2.14
CA GLU A 48 -25.20 8.67 1.24
C GLU A 48 -23.85 8.11 0.76
N GLY A 49 -23.79 7.70 -0.51
CA GLY A 49 -22.57 7.26 -1.19
C GLY A 49 -22.83 6.29 -2.33
N SER A 50 -21.92 6.25 -3.31
CA SER A 50 -21.94 5.19 -4.33
C SER A 50 -21.31 3.93 -3.72
N ASN A 51 -21.98 2.79 -3.90
CA ASN A 51 -21.41 1.45 -3.68
C ASN A 51 -21.06 0.86 -5.06
N TRP A 52 -20.08 -0.03 -5.13
CA TRP A 52 -19.74 -0.68 -6.40
C TRP A 52 -19.07 -2.03 -6.19
N VAL A 53 -19.03 -2.78 -7.28
CA VAL A 53 -18.24 -4.00 -7.41
C VAL A 53 -17.42 -3.93 -8.70
N GLU A 54 -16.22 -4.48 -8.67
CA GLU A 54 -15.30 -4.51 -9.80
C GLU A 54 -14.98 -5.94 -10.21
N LEU A 55 -14.99 -6.16 -11.52
CA LEU A 55 -14.53 -7.38 -12.17
C LEU A 55 -13.22 -7.13 -12.91
N TYR A 56 -12.37 -8.14 -13.01
CA TYR A 56 -11.12 -8.11 -13.77
C TYR A 56 -11.02 -9.31 -14.69
N ASN A 57 -10.54 -9.08 -15.92
CA ASN A 57 -10.24 -10.14 -16.87
C ASN A 57 -8.81 -10.66 -16.68
N THR A 58 -8.69 -11.89 -16.20
CA THR A 58 -7.41 -12.59 -15.96
C THR A 58 -6.87 -13.28 -17.21
N SER A 59 -7.69 -13.41 -18.27
CA SER A 59 -7.33 -14.10 -19.50
C SER A 59 -6.55 -13.19 -20.47
N ASP A 60 -5.96 -13.79 -21.50
CA ASP A 60 -5.29 -13.11 -22.61
C ASP A 60 -6.23 -12.79 -23.79
N THR A 61 -7.55 -12.97 -23.60
CA THR A 61 -8.57 -12.71 -24.63
C THR A 61 -9.64 -11.72 -24.17
N ASN A 62 -10.29 -11.03 -25.11
CA ASN A 62 -11.44 -10.20 -24.78
C ASN A 62 -12.61 -11.09 -24.32
N ILE A 63 -13.16 -10.84 -23.13
CA ILE A 63 -14.29 -11.60 -22.59
C ILE A 63 -15.59 -10.84 -22.76
N GLN A 64 -16.63 -11.51 -23.24
CA GLN A 64 -17.98 -10.97 -23.37
C GLN A 64 -18.83 -11.36 -22.16
N LEU A 65 -19.32 -10.36 -21.42
CA LEU A 65 -20.19 -10.56 -20.24
C LEU A 65 -21.69 -10.51 -20.56
N LYS A 66 -22.07 -10.51 -21.84
CA LYS A 66 -23.46 -10.57 -22.28
C LYS A 66 -24.23 -11.68 -21.54
N GLN A 67 -25.37 -11.31 -20.95
CA GLN A 67 -26.30 -12.21 -20.23
C GLN A 67 -25.70 -12.91 -19.00
N CYS A 68 -24.47 -12.60 -18.63
CA CYS A 68 -23.99 -12.89 -17.29
C CYS A 68 -24.86 -12.16 -16.27
N LEU A 69 -24.91 -12.70 -15.07
CA LEU A 69 -25.61 -12.11 -13.95
C LEU A 69 -24.74 -12.13 -12.70
N ILE A 70 -24.89 -11.10 -11.88
CA ILE A 70 -24.33 -11.06 -10.53
C ILE A 70 -25.49 -11.27 -9.57
N SER A 71 -25.42 -12.31 -8.73
CA SER A 71 -26.42 -12.55 -7.67
C SER A 71 -25.82 -12.32 -6.29
N ASN A 72 -26.62 -11.82 -5.36
CA ASN A 72 -26.23 -11.67 -3.95
C ASN A 72 -26.88 -12.74 -3.03
N LYS A 73 -26.54 -12.75 -1.74
CA LYS A 73 -27.05 -13.67 -0.70
C LYS A 73 -28.56 -13.59 -0.52
N THR A 74 -29.17 -12.45 -0.83
CA THR A 74 -30.64 -12.25 -0.78
C THR A 74 -31.35 -12.62 -2.09
N GLN A 75 -30.62 -13.18 -3.06
CA GLN A 75 -31.12 -13.59 -4.38
C GLN A 75 -31.59 -12.43 -5.27
N GLN A 76 -31.17 -11.19 -5.00
CA GLN A 76 -31.25 -10.12 -5.99
C GLN A 76 -30.30 -10.42 -7.15
N VAL A 77 -30.66 -9.97 -8.35
CA VAL A 77 -29.92 -10.30 -9.57
C VAL A 77 -29.67 -9.03 -10.38
N LEU A 78 -28.39 -8.76 -10.63
CA LEU A 78 -27.93 -7.79 -11.60
C LEU A 78 -27.72 -8.49 -12.94
N THR A 79 -28.52 -8.15 -13.96
CA THR A 79 -28.30 -8.70 -15.32
C THR A 79 -27.39 -7.79 -16.12
N ILE A 80 -26.27 -8.33 -16.59
CA ILE A 80 -25.27 -7.60 -17.36
C ILE A 80 -25.78 -7.36 -18.80
N PRO A 81 -25.68 -6.13 -19.33
CA PRO A 81 -26.28 -5.76 -20.61
C PRO A 81 -25.63 -6.48 -21.78
N GLU A 82 -26.33 -6.51 -22.91
CA GLU A 82 -25.96 -7.33 -24.07
C GLU A 82 -24.66 -6.94 -24.80
N SER A 83 -23.90 -5.95 -24.31
CA SER A 83 -22.74 -5.38 -25.03
C SER A 83 -21.50 -5.14 -24.16
N LEU A 84 -21.41 -5.74 -22.97
CA LEU A 84 -20.26 -5.52 -22.09
C LEU A 84 -19.07 -6.43 -22.44
N MET A 85 -18.05 -5.84 -23.05
CA MET A 85 -16.76 -6.47 -23.31
C MET A 85 -15.73 -6.05 -22.24
N VAL A 86 -14.93 -6.99 -21.76
CA VAL A 86 -13.77 -6.72 -20.90
C VAL A 86 -12.51 -7.19 -21.60
N GLU A 87 -11.61 -6.26 -21.91
CA GLU A 87 -10.33 -6.57 -22.56
C GLU A 87 -9.37 -7.32 -21.62
N PRO A 88 -8.36 -8.04 -22.13
CA PRO A 88 -7.31 -8.65 -21.32
C PRO A 88 -6.71 -7.64 -20.35
N GLU A 89 -6.53 -8.07 -19.09
CA GLU A 89 -5.95 -7.23 -18.03
C GLU A 89 -6.70 -5.92 -17.75
N HIS A 90 -7.97 -5.81 -18.16
CA HIS A 90 -8.81 -4.65 -17.87
C HIS A 90 -9.87 -4.93 -16.80
N PHE A 91 -10.28 -3.85 -16.16
CA PHE A 91 -11.32 -3.83 -15.13
C PHE A 91 -12.67 -3.43 -15.73
N ALA A 92 -13.75 -3.97 -15.15
CA ALA A 92 -15.12 -3.54 -15.41
C ALA A 92 -15.80 -3.17 -14.09
N VAL A 93 -16.23 -1.90 -13.98
CA VAL A 93 -16.80 -1.32 -12.76
C VAL A 93 -18.32 -1.25 -12.86
N PHE A 94 -19.00 -1.81 -11.86
CA PHE A 94 -20.44 -1.81 -11.69
C PHE A 94 -20.79 -0.98 -10.46
N SER A 95 -21.41 0.18 -10.64
CA SER A 95 -21.68 1.13 -9.54
C SER A 95 -23.17 1.34 -9.32
N SER A 96 -23.58 1.51 -8.07
CA SER A 96 -24.88 2.12 -7.79
C SER A 96 -24.82 3.59 -8.17
N ILE A 97 -25.92 4.10 -8.73
CA ILE A 97 -26.07 5.53 -8.98
C ILE A 97 -26.26 6.23 -7.63
N SER A 98 -25.26 6.95 -7.12
CA SER A 98 -25.49 7.97 -6.09
C SER A 98 -25.31 9.39 -6.66
N VAL A 99 -26.15 10.29 -6.17
CA VAL A 99 -26.23 11.69 -6.62
C VAL A 99 -25.09 12.49 -5.99
N GLY A 100 -24.10 12.90 -6.79
CA GLY A 100 -23.01 13.75 -6.31
C GLY A 100 -21.69 13.60 -7.08
N ARG A 101 -21.74 13.68 -8.42
CA ARG A 101 -20.64 13.29 -9.33
C ARG A 101 -19.42 14.23 -9.39
N THR A 102 -19.18 15.10 -8.40
CA THR A 102 -18.20 16.20 -8.58
C THR A 102 -16.75 15.85 -8.22
N ALA A 103 -16.47 14.67 -7.63
CA ALA A 103 -15.11 14.27 -7.22
C ALA A 103 -14.76 12.77 -7.45
N LEU A 104 -15.61 12.01 -8.16
CA LEU A 104 -15.38 10.57 -8.34
C LEU A 104 -14.20 10.28 -9.30
N PRO A 105 -13.42 9.20 -9.10
CA PRO A 105 -12.51 8.63 -10.09
C PRO A 105 -13.19 8.46 -11.44
N SER A 106 -12.43 8.57 -12.55
CA SER A 106 -12.99 8.46 -13.90
C SER A 106 -13.82 7.17 -14.13
N SER A 107 -13.39 6.07 -13.53
CA SER A 107 -14.07 4.77 -13.52
C SER A 107 -15.43 4.75 -12.79
N LEU A 108 -15.65 5.67 -11.84
CA LEU A 108 -16.93 5.89 -11.17
C LEU A 108 -17.75 7.02 -11.80
N LEU A 109 -17.11 7.94 -12.54
CA LEU A 109 -17.83 8.93 -13.36
C LEU A 109 -18.49 8.30 -14.59
N GLN A 110 -17.86 7.26 -15.15
CA GLN A 110 -18.35 6.49 -16.28
C GLN A 110 -18.14 4.98 -15.99
N PRO A 111 -18.94 4.41 -15.06
CA PRO A 111 -18.87 2.98 -14.82
C PRO A 111 -19.27 2.22 -16.08
N ASN A 112 -18.75 1.00 -16.22
CA ASN A 112 -19.13 0.10 -17.30
C ASN A 112 -20.61 -0.29 -17.22
N PHE A 113 -21.17 -0.26 -16.01
CA PHE A 113 -22.58 -0.50 -15.76
C PHE A 113 -23.06 0.23 -14.50
N ASP A 114 -24.22 0.88 -14.62
CA ASP A 114 -24.92 1.52 -13.50
C ASP A 114 -26.10 0.64 -13.03
N PHE A 115 -26.31 0.56 -11.72
CA PHE A 115 -27.51 -0.06 -11.14
C PHE A 115 -28.19 0.82 -10.09
N HIS A 116 -29.48 0.57 -9.86
CA HIS A 116 -30.20 1.22 -8.76
C HIS A 116 -30.07 0.38 -7.49
N GLN A 117 -29.88 1.06 -6.36
CA GLN A 117 -29.70 0.41 -5.07
C GLN A 117 -30.91 -0.42 -4.63
N ASP A 118 -32.12 -0.04 -5.07
CA ASP A 118 -33.34 -0.81 -4.81
C ASP A 118 -33.37 -2.13 -5.60
N ASP A 119 -32.68 -2.21 -6.74
CA ASP A 119 -32.64 -3.39 -7.59
C ASP A 119 -31.57 -4.39 -7.12
N PHE A 120 -30.44 -3.88 -6.61
CA PHE A 120 -29.32 -4.71 -6.17
C PHE A 120 -28.56 -4.04 -5.00
N GLN A 121 -28.43 -4.76 -3.89
CA GLN A 121 -27.77 -4.25 -2.69
C GLN A 121 -26.43 -4.95 -2.47
N LEU A 122 -25.41 -4.13 -2.20
CA LEU A 122 -24.09 -4.54 -1.74
C LEU A 122 -23.99 -4.30 -0.24
N ASN A 123 -24.41 -5.27 0.58
CA ASN A 123 -24.33 -5.18 2.04
C ASN A 123 -22.91 -5.41 2.55
N SER A 124 -22.64 -5.07 3.82
CA SER A 124 -21.33 -5.30 4.46
C SER A 124 -21.00 -6.77 4.71
N ASP A 125 -22.00 -7.62 5.00
CA ASP A 125 -21.91 -9.09 5.04
C ASP A 125 -22.72 -9.67 3.87
N GLU A 126 -22.03 -10.24 2.89
CA GLU A 126 -22.64 -10.59 1.61
C GLU A 126 -21.93 -11.78 0.93
N THR A 127 -22.60 -12.37 -0.06
CA THR A 127 -21.99 -13.33 -0.98
C THR A 127 -22.40 -12.98 -2.39
N LEU A 128 -21.42 -12.66 -3.24
CA LEU A 128 -21.63 -12.34 -4.64
C LEU A 128 -21.20 -13.52 -5.51
N SER A 129 -22.03 -13.87 -6.49
CA SER A 129 -21.75 -14.90 -7.49
C SER A 129 -21.88 -14.32 -8.88
N LEU A 130 -20.85 -14.49 -9.71
CA LEU A 130 -20.90 -14.19 -11.14
C LEU A 130 -21.27 -15.47 -11.88
N ILE A 131 -22.39 -15.45 -12.57
CA ILE A 131 -22.92 -16.61 -13.29
C ILE A 131 -23.11 -16.24 -14.76
N CYS A 132 -22.57 -17.06 -15.66
CA CYS A 132 -22.67 -16.87 -17.11
C CYS A 132 -23.04 -18.20 -17.76
N ASP A 133 -24.03 -18.21 -18.67
CA ASP A 133 -24.54 -19.44 -19.32
C ASP A 133 -24.80 -20.59 -18.31
N ASN A 134 -25.44 -20.25 -17.18
CA ASN A 134 -25.71 -21.17 -16.07
C ASN A 134 -24.47 -21.79 -15.38
N HIS A 135 -23.27 -21.29 -15.64
CA HIS A 135 -22.03 -21.70 -14.97
C HIS A 135 -21.56 -20.64 -13.97
N LEU A 136 -21.12 -21.08 -12.80
CA LEU A 136 -20.46 -20.21 -11.82
C LEU A 136 -19.06 -19.86 -12.33
N ILE A 137 -18.79 -18.57 -12.50
CA ILE A 137 -17.51 -18.05 -13.01
C ILE A 137 -16.58 -17.67 -11.87
N ASP A 138 -17.09 -16.89 -10.91
CA ASP A 138 -16.41 -16.56 -9.66
C ASP A 138 -17.42 -16.35 -8.53
N GLN A 139 -16.98 -16.55 -7.30
CA GLN A 139 -17.78 -16.31 -6.12
C GLN A 139 -16.91 -15.77 -5.00
N ILE A 140 -17.46 -14.78 -4.29
CA ILE A 140 -16.80 -14.19 -3.13
C ILE A 140 -17.79 -14.10 -1.97
N THR A 141 -17.26 -14.27 -0.77
CA THR A 141 -17.99 -14.03 0.48
C THR A 141 -17.17 -13.06 1.31
N TYR A 142 -17.82 -12.04 1.84
CA TYR A 142 -17.15 -10.99 2.57
C TYR A 142 -17.99 -10.51 3.74
N ASP A 143 -17.31 -10.11 4.81
CA ASP A 143 -17.85 -9.45 6.00
C ASP A 143 -16.92 -8.29 6.30
N VAL A 144 -17.24 -7.13 5.74
CA VAL A 144 -16.43 -5.93 5.85
C VAL A 144 -17.23 -4.90 6.64
N ASN A 145 -16.87 -4.76 7.90
CA ASN A 145 -17.33 -3.65 8.72
C ASN A 145 -16.21 -2.60 8.73
N SER A 146 -16.57 -1.32 8.59
CA SER A 146 -15.58 -0.25 8.79
C SER A 146 -15.16 -0.28 10.26
N PRO A 147 -13.85 -0.31 10.59
CA PRO A 147 -13.42 -0.26 11.98
C PRO A 147 -13.88 1.06 12.63
N GLU A 148 -14.67 0.99 13.71
CA GLU A 148 -15.37 2.13 14.34
C GLU A 148 -14.47 3.33 14.67
N TYR A 149 -13.17 3.13 14.86
CA TYR A 149 -12.21 4.17 15.27
C TYR A 149 -11.66 5.01 14.12
N MET A 150 -12.03 4.69 12.89
CA MET A 150 -11.36 5.27 11.72
C MET A 150 -12.15 6.39 11.07
N ASP A 151 -13.48 6.50 11.27
CA ASP A 151 -14.36 7.45 10.54
C ASP A 151 -14.04 7.54 9.03
N ILE A 152 -13.40 6.51 8.47
CA ILE A 152 -13.02 6.39 7.06
C ILE A 152 -13.64 5.12 6.50
N THR A 153 -14.05 5.19 5.24
CA THR A 153 -14.53 4.06 4.48
C THR A 153 -13.46 3.68 3.47
N THR A 154 -13.09 2.41 3.39
CA THR A 154 -12.13 1.94 2.39
C THR A 154 -12.71 0.75 1.65
N SER A 155 -12.54 0.71 0.32
CA SER A 155 -12.93 -0.48 -0.44
C SER A 155 -12.05 -1.68 -0.08
N TRP A 156 -12.58 -2.86 -0.32
CA TRP A 156 -11.86 -4.12 -0.13
C TRP A 156 -11.43 -4.65 -1.49
N GLN A 157 -10.14 -4.94 -1.65
CA GLN A 157 -9.56 -5.40 -2.89
C GLN A 157 -8.97 -6.79 -2.77
N ARG A 158 -9.15 -7.60 -3.82
CA ARG A 158 -8.58 -8.94 -3.96
C ARG A 158 -7.27 -8.87 -4.74
N HIS A 159 -6.28 -9.62 -4.29
CA HIS A 159 -5.09 -9.89 -5.08
C HIS A 159 -5.51 -10.71 -6.33
N TYR A 160 -5.47 -10.08 -7.50
CA TYR A 160 -6.00 -10.64 -8.75
C TYR A 160 -4.96 -11.43 -9.56
N ARG A 161 -3.72 -11.53 -9.05
CA ARG A 161 -2.67 -12.42 -9.55
C ARG A 161 -2.43 -13.56 -8.56
N PRO A 162 -1.80 -14.67 -8.95
CA PRO A 162 -1.31 -15.66 -7.99
C PRO A 162 -0.42 -14.98 -6.93
N ILE A 163 -0.66 -15.26 -5.65
CA ILE A 163 0.22 -14.83 -4.56
C ILE A 163 1.46 -15.73 -4.60
N GLU A 164 2.62 -15.13 -4.84
CA GLU A 164 3.89 -15.84 -4.81
C GLU A 164 4.35 -16.01 -3.35
N PRO A 165 5.12 -17.07 -3.01
CA PRO A 165 5.67 -17.23 -1.65
C PRO A 165 6.53 -16.07 -1.13
N ALA A 166 6.97 -15.17 -2.03
CA ALA A 166 7.73 -13.98 -1.71
C ALA A 166 6.87 -12.76 -1.35
N ASP A 167 5.55 -12.83 -1.59
CA ASP A 167 4.64 -11.74 -1.27
C ASP A 167 4.39 -11.73 0.25
N SER A 168 4.57 -10.58 0.89
CA SER A 168 4.36 -10.39 2.34
C SER A 168 2.88 -10.37 2.74
N ILE A 169 1.99 -10.59 1.77
CA ILE A 169 0.54 -10.58 1.92
C ILE A 169 0.05 -12.02 2.06
N ASN A 170 -0.35 -12.40 3.27
CA ASN A 170 -0.91 -13.72 3.57
C ASN A 170 -2.43 -13.82 3.39
N LYS A 171 -3.08 -12.75 2.89
CA LYS A 171 -4.52 -12.68 2.66
C LYS A 171 -4.80 -12.40 1.18
N GLU A 172 -5.73 -13.14 0.59
CA GLU A 172 -6.23 -12.85 -0.76
C GLU A 172 -6.88 -11.47 -0.88
N TRP A 173 -7.22 -10.84 0.25
CA TRP A 173 -7.89 -9.55 0.30
C TRP A 173 -7.22 -8.56 1.24
N CYS A 174 -7.30 -7.28 0.88
CA CYS A 174 -6.75 -6.17 1.63
C CYS A 174 -7.62 -4.92 1.45
N TYR A 175 -7.62 -4.07 2.46
CA TYR A 175 -8.28 -2.77 2.36
C TYR A 175 -7.46 -1.83 1.48
N THR A 176 -8.16 -0.95 0.76
CA THR A 176 -7.52 0.17 0.08
C THR A 176 -6.78 1.03 1.09
N ASN A 177 -5.49 1.27 0.84
CA ASN A 177 -4.74 2.16 1.72
C ASN A 177 -5.37 3.56 1.65
N PRO A 178 -5.65 4.21 2.78
CA PRO A 178 -6.28 5.51 2.75
C PRO A 178 -5.24 6.60 2.45
N LEU A 179 -4.77 6.60 1.21
CA LEU A 179 -3.91 7.62 0.62
C LEU A 179 -4.80 8.67 -0.04
N GLU A 180 -4.44 9.94 0.08
CA GLU A 180 -5.21 11.05 -0.49
C GLU A 180 -5.39 10.91 -2.01
N SER A 181 -4.46 10.26 -2.72
CA SER A 181 -4.59 9.96 -4.15
C SER A 181 -5.71 8.96 -4.50
N TYR A 182 -6.22 8.24 -3.51
CA TYR A 182 -7.30 7.26 -3.63
C TYR A 182 -8.61 7.77 -3.00
N GLU A 183 -8.61 8.97 -2.42
CA GLU A 183 -9.80 9.60 -1.86
C GLU A 183 -10.74 10.04 -2.98
N TYR A 184 -12.00 9.61 -2.94
CA TYR A 184 -13.01 9.98 -3.94
C TYR A 184 -14.16 10.81 -3.36
N GLU A 185 -14.37 10.68 -2.06
CA GLU A 185 -15.25 11.50 -1.22
C GLU A 185 -14.52 11.71 0.10
N PRO A 186 -14.84 12.77 0.88
CA PRO A 186 -14.19 13.01 2.16
C PRO A 186 -14.16 11.74 3.03
N ALA A 187 -12.98 11.31 3.42
CA ALA A 187 -12.73 10.11 4.22
C ALA A 187 -13.15 8.77 3.55
N LYS A 188 -13.38 8.73 2.23
CA LYS A 188 -13.68 7.49 1.50
C LYS A 188 -12.62 7.18 0.43
N PHE A 189 -12.03 5.98 0.51
CA PHE A 189 -10.86 5.59 -0.27
C PHE A 189 -11.12 4.34 -1.12
N ALA A 190 -10.71 4.41 -2.37
CA ALA A 190 -10.95 3.36 -3.33
C ALA A 190 -10.03 3.43 -4.54
N THR A 191 -9.93 2.33 -5.29
CA THR A 191 -9.12 2.26 -6.51
C THR A 191 -9.87 1.68 -7.71
N PRO A 192 -11.14 2.06 -7.98
CA PRO A 192 -11.89 1.50 -9.08
C PRO A 192 -11.18 1.79 -10.41
N GLY A 193 -11.21 0.81 -11.30
CA GLY A 193 -10.54 0.76 -12.58
C GLY A 193 -9.04 0.50 -12.51
N ARG A 194 -8.46 0.20 -11.33
CA ARG A 194 -7.02 -0.03 -11.18
C ARG A 194 -6.66 -0.88 -9.96
N ALA A 195 -5.48 -1.46 -9.99
CA ALA A 195 -4.92 -2.13 -8.82
C ALA A 195 -4.58 -1.15 -7.68
N ASN A 196 -4.98 -1.47 -6.44
CA ASN A 196 -4.40 -0.85 -5.25
C ASN A 196 -2.94 -1.27 -5.16
N SER A 197 -2.05 -0.28 -5.12
CA SER A 197 -0.62 -0.50 -5.01
C SER A 197 -0.28 -1.40 -3.83
N PHE A 198 -1.00 -1.33 -2.71
CA PHE A 198 -0.75 -2.15 -1.53
C PHE A 198 -1.17 -3.61 -1.72
N CYS A 199 -2.37 -3.83 -2.28
CA CYS A 199 -2.83 -5.16 -2.66
C CYS A 199 -2.02 -5.79 -3.79
N SER A 200 -1.18 -5.00 -4.45
CA SER A 200 -0.19 -5.44 -5.43
C SER A 200 1.25 -5.20 -4.96
N SER A 201 1.45 -4.78 -3.70
CA SER A 201 2.75 -4.31 -3.20
C SER A 201 3.56 -5.48 -2.70
N ILE A 202 4.78 -5.53 -3.23
CA ILE A 202 5.90 -6.27 -2.68
C ILE A 202 6.52 -5.56 -1.47
N ALA A 203 5.74 -4.98 -0.53
CA ALA A 203 6.27 -4.30 0.66
C ALA A 203 7.03 -5.32 1.51
N PRO A 204 8.33 -5.53 1.26
CA PRO A 204 8.90 -6.86 1.38
C PRO A 204 9.34 -7.15 2.82
N PHE A 205 9.33 -6.10 3.64
CA PHE A 205 9.70 -6.14 5.04
C PHE A 205 8.52 -5.83 5.96
N ILE A 206 7.30 -5.66 5.43
CA ILE A 206 6.10 -5.41 6.24
C ILE A 206 5.55 -6.74 6.79
N ALA A 207 5.12 -6.72 8.04
CA ALA A 207 4.35 -7.77 8.68
C ALA A 207 3.15 -7.19 9.44
N TYR A 208 2.04 -7.94 9.49
CA TYR A 208 0.82 -7.54 10.20
C TYR A 208 0.62 -8.43 11.43
N ASN A 209 0.52 -7.82 12.62
CA ASN A 209 0.32 -8.54 13.89
C ASN A 209 1.30 -9.69 14.14
N ASN A 210 2.48 -9.65 13.52
CA ASN A 210 3.53 -10.65 13.64
C ASN A 210 4.87 -9.98 13.98
N GLN A 211 5.04 -9.63 15.26
CA GLN A 211 6.24 -8.97 15.75
C GLN A 211 7.49 -9.84 15.53
N ALA A 212 7.37 -11.16 15.69
CA ALA A 212 8.49 -12.09 15.52
C ALA A 212 9.15 -12.04 14.13
N ALA A 213 8.42 -11.61 13.09
CA ALA A 213 8.96 -11.48 11.74
C ALA A 213 9.92 -10.28 11.56
N VAL A 214 9.93 -9.33 12.50
CA VAL A 214 10.64 -8.05 12.36
C VAL A 214 11.57 -7.74 13.54
N VAL A 215 11.69 -8.66 14.50
CA VAL A 215 12.64 -8.53 15.61
C VAL A 215 14.06 -8.67 15.10
N ILE A 216 14.92 -7.72 15.48
CA ILE A 216 16.32 -7.67 15.10
C ILE A 216 17.13 -8.50 16.09
N GLU A 217 17.83 -9.51 15.58
CA GLU A 217 18.71 -10.35 16.38
C GLU A 217 19.89 -9.53 16.93
N ASN A 218 20.20 -9.72 18.23
CA ASN A 218 21.29 -9.08 18.96
C ASN A 218 21.22 -7.55 19.01
N ILE A 219 20.02 -6.96 18.96
CA ILE A 219 19.86 -5.51 19.11
C ILE A 219 20.34 -5.02 20.49
N ASP A 220 21.16 -3.98 20.48
CA ASP A 220 21.57 -3.21 21.65
C ASP A 220 20.71 -1.93 21.73
N LEU A 221 19.62 -2.01 22.47
CA LEU A 221 18.67 -0.91 22.61
C LEU A 221 19.28 0.30 23.35
N GLU A 222 20.19 0.09 24.31
CA GLU A 222 20.81 1.19 25.05
C GLU A 222 21.75 2.00 24.13
N ALA A 223 22.61 1.32 23.37
CA ALA A 223 23.48 1.96 22.40
C ALA A 223 22.66 2.61 21.27
N THR A 224 21.58 1.96 20.83
CA THR A 224 20.66 2.52 19.84
C THR A 224 19.98 3.80 20.34
N LEU A 225 19.57 3.87 21.61
CA LEU A 225 19.02 5.11 22.18
C LEU A 225 20.06 6.23 22.29
N ARG A 226 21.35 5.92 22.44
CA ARG A 226 22.42 6.94 22.31
C ARG A 226 22.52 7.48 20.88
N VAL A 227 22.32 6.63 19.87
CA VAL A 227 22.20 7.08 18.46
C VAL A 227 20.98 7.99 18.32
N ALA A 228 19.83 7.63 18.91
CA ALA A 228 18.62 8.44 18.87
C ALA A 228 18.83 9.83 19.47
N GLU A 229 19.46 9.92 20.65
CA GLU A 229 19.83 11.21 21.27
C GLU A 229 20.73 12.06 20.34
N ALA A 230 21.72 11.43 19.70
CA ALA A 230 22.65 12.11 18.79
C ALA A 230 21.96 12.61 17.52
N GLU A 231 21.01 11.86 16.96
CA GLU A 231 20.23 12.29 15.79
C GLU A 231 19.21 13.37 16.17
N MET A 232 18.50 13.25 17.30
CA MET A 232 17.58 14.28 17.83
C MET A 232 18.26 15.64 18.03
N ALA A 233 19.52 15.65 18.49
CA ALA A 233 20.30 16.87 18.63
C ALA A 233 20.54 17.62 17.30
N ARG A 234 20.35 16.97 16.14
CA ARG A 234 20.52 17.55 14.81
C ARG A 234 19.32 18.36 14.35
N LYS A 235 18.14 18.17 14.96
CA LYS A 235 16.89 18.89 14.64
C LYS A 235 16.51 18.83 13.15
N SER A 236 16.71 17.68 12.54
CA SER A 236 16.32 17.39 11.16
C SER A 236 15.03 16.56 11.11
N ALA A 237 14.31 16.61 10.00
CA ALA A 237 13.14 15.77 9.72
C ALA A 237 13.43 14.25 9.63
N THR A 238 14.65 13.82 9.94
CA THR A 238 15.07 12.41 9.98
C THR A 238 15.51 11.97 11.38
N SER A 239 15.39 12.86 12.36
CA SER A 239 15.96 12.64 13.70
C SER A 239 15.25 11.55 14.48
N GLU A 240 13.97 11.35 14.19
CA GLU A 240 13.09 10.33 14.75
C GLU A 240 13.34 8.93 14.19
N LEU A 241 14.07 8.79 13.07
CA LEU A 241 14.20 7.52 12.35
C LEU A 241 14.82 6.41 13.20
N VAL A 242 15.61 6.75 14.23
CA VAL A 242 16.16 5.77 15.16
C VAL A 242 15.05 5.15 16.04
N ILE A 243 14.14 5.99 16.56
CA ILE A 243 13.00 5.51 17.34
C ILE A 243 12.02 4.77 16.43
N TRP A 244 11.79 5.28 15.23
CA TRP A 244 11.04 4.56 14.20
C TRP A 244 11.64 3.18 13.94
N GLY A 245 12.95 3.06 13.76
CA GLY A 245 13.63 1.79 13.49
C GLY A 245 13.54 0.74 14.60
N ILE A 246 13.30 1.14 15.85
CA ILE A 246 13.08 0.20 16.97
C ILE A 246 11.62 -0.04 17.31
N ARG A 247 10.67 0.55 16.58
CA ARG A 247 9.24 0.57 16.96
C ARG A 247 8.59 -0.80 17.17
N ASP A 248 9.15 -1.82 16.56
CA ASP A 248 8.64 -3.18 16.57
C ASP A 248 9.45 -4.12 17.48
N GLN A 249 10.45 -3.60 18.18
CA GLN A 249 11.34 -4.41 19.02
C GLN A 249 10.72 -4.68 20.39
N VAL A 250 11.13 -5.77 21.03
CA VAL A 250 10.76 -6.06 22.42
C VAL A 250 11.62 -5.18 23.32
N ILE A 251 10.98 -4.31 24.11
CA ILE A 251 11.66 -3.35 24.98
C ILE A 251 11.34 -3.61 26.45
N SER A 252 12.25 -3.22 27.34
CA SER A 252 11.99 -3.21 28.80
C SER A 252 11.26 -1.92 29.21
N PRO A 253 10.67 -1.87 30.42
CA PRO A 253 10.08 -0.65 30.96
C PRO A 253 11.06 0.53 31.04
N GLU A 254 12.34 0.28 31.33
CA GLU A 254 13.38 1.32 31.38
C GLU A 254 13.64 1.93 29.99
N ILE A 255 13.69 1.08 28.95
CA ILE A 255 13.80 1.53 27.56
C ILE A 255 12.52 2.30 27.17
N ALA A 256 11.35 1.80 27.54
CA ALA A 256 10.05 2.44 27.27
C ALA A 256 9.97 3.85 27.87
N LYS A 257 10.39 3.99 29.13
CA LYS A 257 10.49 5.28 29.82
C LYS A 257 11.40 6.25 29.08
N LYS A 258 12.59 5.79 28.68
CA LYS A 258 13.55 6.63 27.96
C LYS A 258 13.04 7.05 26.57
N VAL A 259 12.33 6.17 25.87
CA VAL A 259 11.62 6.50 24.63
C VAL A 259 10.54 7.56 24.87
N SER A 260 9.75 7.43 25.94
CA SER A 260 8.73 8.41 26.35
C SER A 260 9.34 9.80 26.61
N GLU A 261 10.46 9.85 27.33
CA GLU A 261 11.22 11.09 27.58
C GLU A 261 11.76 11.72 26.30
N LEU A 262 12.32 10.92 25.39
CA LEU A 262 12.79 11.38 24.08
C LEU A 262 11.64 11.89 23.21
N TYR A 263 10.47 11.25 23.27
CA TYR A 263 9.28 11.68 22.56
C TYR A 263 8.86 13.09 22.96
N PHE A 264 8.56 13.30 24.25
CA PHE A 264 8.11 14.62 24.72
C PHE A 264 9.17 15.71 24.59
N SER A 265 10.45 15.36 24.63
CA SER A 265 11.53 16.33 24.45
C SER A 265 11.69 16.81 23.01
N ASN A 266 11.17 16.07 22.02
CA ASN A 266 11.50 16.31 20.61
C ASN A 266 10.29 16.40 19.66
N ILE A 267 9.13 15.84 19.99
CA ILE A 267 7.98 15.77 19.06
C ILE A 267 7.57 17.14 18.52
N ASP A 268 7.50 18.17 19.38
CA ASP A 268 7.09 19.51 18.95
C ASP A 268 8.17 20.22 18.10
N MET A 269 9.45 19.91 18.32
CA MET A 269 10.54 20.46 17.51
C MET A 269 10.49 19.93 16.07
N LEU A 270 9.93 18.74 15.83
CA LEU A 270 9.87 18.15 14.50
C LEU A 270 9.04 18.99 13.52
N TYR A 271 8.01 19.71 13.99
CA TYR A 271 7.21 20.64 13.19
C TYR A 271 8.04 21.77 12.57
N GLU A 272 9.17 22.12 13.19
CA GLU A 272 10.09 23.17 12.72
C GLU A 272 11.40 22.60 12.17
N SER A 273 11.48 21.27 12.02
CA SER A 273 12.73 20.60 11.67
C SER A 273 13.18 20.89 10.24
N THR A 274 14.49 20.83 10.02
CA THR A 274 15.03 21.02 8.67
C THR A 274 14.77 19.78 7.81
N ALA A 275 14.04 19.97 6.71
CA ALA A 275 13.77 18.94 5.72
C ALA A 275 15.07 18.34 5.14
N PHE A 276 15.01 17.05 4.81
CA PHE A 276 16.08 16.31 4.17
C PHE A 276 15.52 15.55 2.97
N THR A 277 15.91 15.95 1.77
CA THR A 277 15.40 15.42 0.49
C THR A 277 13.88 15.51 0.40
N ALA A 278 13.17 14.39 0.28
CA ALA A 278 11.71 14.31 0.29
C ALA A 278 11.10 14.25 1.70
N ILE A 279 11.94 14.09 2.74
CA ILE A 279 11.51 13.91 4.12
C ILE A 279 11.43 15.28 4.80
N ASP A 280 10.26 15.60 5.35
CA ASP A 280 9.99 16.84 6.07
C ASP A 280 9.32 16.60 7.44
N TRP A 281 8.85 17.67 8.07
CA TRP A 281 8.19 17.62 9.36
C TRP A 281 6.96 16.71 9.40
N ASN A 282 6.18 16.63 8.31
CA ASN A 282 4.95 15.83 8.27
C ASN A 282 5.33 14.35 8.37
N HIS A 283 6.29 13.93 7.55
CA HIS A 283 6.86 12.58 7.65
C HIS A 283 7.39 12.32 9.06
N ALA A 284 8.17 13.24 9.62
CA ALA A 284 8.82 13.06 10.91
C ALA A 284 7.81 12.89 12.07
N VAL A 285 6.80 13.77 12.14
CA VAL A 285 5.74 13.70 13.15
C VAL A 285 4.94 12.40 13.01
N TRP A 286 4.57 12.03 11.78
CA TRP A 286 3.88 10.77 11.51
C TRP A 286 4.70 9.57 11.99
N HIS A 287 5.96 9.46 11.58
CA HIS A 287 6.80 8.30 11.87
C HIS A 287 7.11 8.18 13.37
N PHE A 288 7.30 9.30 14.07
CA PHE A 288 7.51 9.25 15.52
C PHE A 288 6.24 8.81 16.26
N ALA A 289 5.08 9.35 15.88
CA ALA A 289 3.80 8.93 16.48
C ALA A 289 3.49 7.46 16.21
N TRP A 290 3.76 6.97 15.00
CA TRP A 290 3.65 5.55 14.67
C TRP A 290 4.60 4.70 15.51
N ALA A 291 5.84 5.17 15.72
CA ALA A 291 6.80 4.44 16.54
C ALA A 291 6.30 4.23 17.98
N ILE A 292 5.77 5.29 18.60
CA ILE A 292 5.19 5.20 19.94
C ILE A 292 3.98 4.27 19.98
N SER A 293 3.11 4.33 18.97
CA SER A 293 1.96 3.43 18.87
C SER A 293 2.38 1.96 18.85
N ASN A 294 3.33 1.58 17.99
CA ASN A 294 3.75 0.19 17.89
C ASN A 294 4.44 -0.30 19.18
N LEU A 295 5.32 0.50 19.78
CA LEU A 295 5.98 0.14 21.04
C LEU A 295 4.96 -0.05 22.18
N TYR A 296 3.98 0.85 22.30
CA TYR A 296 2.93 0.74 23.29
C TYR A 296 2.05 -0.49 23.03
N ARG A 297 1.60 -0.69 21.79
CA ARG A 297 0.64 -1.75 21.45
C ARG A 297 1.24 -3.16 21.55
N ASN A 298 2.52 -3.32 21.18
CA ASN A 298 3.27 -4.57 21.34
C ASN A 298 3.77 -4.78 22.79
N GLY A 299 3.85 -3.72 23.59
CA GLY A 299 4.35 -3.78 24.97
C GLY A 299 3.47 -4.59 25.91
N ASP A 300 4.12 -5.14 26.95
CA ASP A 300 3.43 -5.70 28.12
C ASP A 300 2.83 -4.58 29.00
N ALA A 301 2.27 -4.95 30.16
CA ALA A 301 1.61 -3.99 31.05
C ALA A 301 2.56 -2.92 31.61
N GLU A 302 3.82 -3.28 31.88
CA GLU A 302 4.81 -2.34 32.45
C GLU A 302 5.30 -1.37 31.36
N VAL A 303 5.59 -1.87 30.16
CA VAL A 303 5.93 -1.04 28.99
C VAL A 303 4.79 -0.07 28.66
N LYS A 304 3.54 -0.56 28.66
CA LYS A 304 2.35 0.27 28.44
C LYS A 304 2.22 1.38 29.47
N THR A 305 2.53 1.10 30.72
CA THR A 305 2.48 2.10 31.80
C THR A 305 3.44 3.25 31.53
N GLU A 306 4.67 2.96 31.10
CA GLU A 306 5.69 3.99 30.80
C GLU A 306 5.39 4.80 29.52
N LEU A 307 4.73 4.18 28.53
CA LEU A 307 4.38 4.81 27.26
C LEU A 307 2.97 5.42 27.21
N GLN A 308 2.12 5.20 28.22
CA GLN A 308 0.70 5.56 28.19
C GLN A 308 0.45 7.00 27.72
N LEU A 309 1.12 7.99 28.34
CA LEU A 309 0.93 9.39 27.99
C LEU A 309 1.48 9.73 26.61
N ALA A 310 2.62 9.16 26.23
CA ALA A 310 3.19 9.35 24.90
C ALA A 310 2.26 8.76 23.84
N TYR A 311 1.64 7.61 24.11
CA TYR A 311 0.67 6.97 23.22
C TYR A 311 -0.59 7.82 23.04
N GLU A 312 -1.18 8.32 24.12
CA GLU A 312 -2.37 9.19 24.06
C GLU A 312 -2.12 10.49 23.27
N ASP A 313 -0.90 11.02 23.34
CA ASP A 313 -0.47 12.17 22.55
C ASP A 313 -0.21 11.78 21.09
N ALA A 314 0.58 10.73 20.85
CA ALA A 314 0.90 10.19 19.52
C ALA A 314 -0.36 9.86 18.73
N GLN A 315 -1.39 9.34 19.40
CA GLN A 315 -2.68 9.08 18.79
C GLN A 315 -3.22 10.33 18.10
N LYS A 316 -3.05 11.55 18.64
CA LYS A 316 -3.62 12.82 18.13
C LYS A 316 -2.75 13.55 17.11
N ARG A 317 -1.54 13.06 16.83
CA ARG A 317 -0.61 13.70 15.90
C ARG A 317 -1.04 13.62 14.43
N PRO A 318 -1.69 12.54 13.94
CA PRO A 318 -2.18 12.48 12.56
C PRO A 318 -3.10 13.64 12.16
N GLU A 319 -3.87 14.20 13.09
CA GLU A 319 -4.74 15.36 12.85
C GLU A 319 -3.99 16.62 12.42
N THR A 320 -2.69 16.70 12.72
CA THR A 320 -1.85 17.85 12.41
C THR A 320 -1.16 17.75 11.05
N LEU A 321 -1.31 16.61 10.34
CA LEU A 321 -0.61 16.35 9.09
C LEU A 321 -1.32 17.00 7.90
N ASP A 322 -0.54 17.67 7.04
CA ASP A 322 -1.02 18.26 5.78
C ASP A 322 -1.32 17.23 4.69
N TYR A 323 -0.75 16.03 4.81
CA TYR A 323 -0.80 14.94 3.85
C TYR A 323 -0.46 13.62 4.55
N PHE A 324 -0.81 12.47 3.96
CA PHE A 324 -0.74 11.13 4.58
C PHE A 324 -1.50 11.00 5.91
N LYS A 325 -2.49 11.87 6.15
CA LYS A 325 -3.23 11.90 7.42
C LYS A 325 -3.91 10.57 7.69
N TYR A 326 -4.62 10.04 6.71
CA TYR A 326 -5.47 8.88 6.92
C TYR A 326 -4.68 7.58 7.02
N ILE A 327 -3.61 7.44 6.24
CA ILE A 327 -2.69 6.30 6.40
C ILE A 327 -1.96 6.36 7.75
N ALA A 328 -1.64 7.56 8.25
CA ALA A 328 -1.10 7.73 9.60
C ALA A 328 -2.10 7.31 10.67
N ILE A 329 -3.37 7.72 10.56
CA ILE A 329 -4.46 7.27 11.43
C ILE A 329 -4.54 5.73 11.42
N ASN A 330 -4.54 5.12 10.23
CA ASN A 330 -4.61 3.67 10.10
C ASN A 330 -3.43 2.96 10.78
N TYR A 331 -2.20 3.43 10.61
CA TYR A 331 -1.02 2.80 11.22
C TYR A 331 -0.94 3.01 12.74
N ILE A 332 -1.43 4.14 13.24
CA ILE A 332 -1.38 4.49 14.66
C ILE A 332 -2.56 3.92 15.44
N ARG A 333 -3.76 3.87 14.84
CA ARG A 333 -5.03 3.55 15.53
C ARG A 333 -5.76 2.33 14.97
N GLY A 334 -5.38 1.84 13.78
CA GLY A 334 -6.06 0.71 13.14
C GLY A 334 -5.89 -0.60 13.90
N GLU A 335 -6.79 -1.57 13.66
CA GLU A 335 -6.85 -2.84 14.40
C GLU A 335 -5.56 -3.64 14.34
N SER A 336 -4.99 -3.69 13.14
CA SER A 336 -3.74 -4.40 12.90
C SER A 336 -2.56 -3.49 13.22
N ILE A 337 -1.58 -4.05 13.92
CA ILE A 337 -0.28 -3.43 14.11
C ILE A 337 0.52 -3.69 12.84
N VAL A 338 0.80 -2.62 12.11
CA VAL A 338 1.65 -2.65 10.90
C VAL A 338 3.10 -2.53 11.34
N MET A 339 3.93 -3.52 11.04
CA MET A 339 5.30 -3.64 11.53
C MET A 339 6.29 -3.83 10.39
N GLY A 340 7.55 -3.47 10.62
CA GLY A 340 8.62 -3.60 9.64
C GLY A 340 8.60 -2.52 8.56
N ASP A 341 9.59 -2.54 7.68
CA ASP A 341 9.92 -1.40 6.82
C ASP A 341 9.13 -1.39 5.51
N ILE A 342 8.49 -0.27 5.20
CA ILE A 342 7.56 -0.18 4.08
C ILE A 342 8.22 -0.33 2.71
N HIS A 343 9.48 0.07 2.59
CA HIS A 343 10.24 0.03 1.35
C HIS A 343 11.76 -0.06 1.59
N THR A 344 12.52 -0.54 0.59
CA THR A 344 13.98 -0.72 0.67
C THR A 344 14.76 0.50 1.18
N PRO A 345 14.49 1.74 0.73
CA PRO A 345 15.20 2.92 1.28
C PRO A 345 15.03 3.13 2.78
N ALA A 346 13.89 2.72 3.35
CA ALA A 346 13.63 2.85 4.78
C ALA A 346 14.40 1.75 5.53
N HIS A 347 14.36 0.52 5.01
CA HIS A 347 15.13 -0.59 5.55
C HIS A 347 16.63 -0.28 5.60
N GLU A 348 17.21 0.22 4.51
CA GLU A 348 18.61 0.63 4.44
C GLU A 348 18.96 1.80 5.36
N ALA A 349 18.00 2.69 5.65
CA ALA A 349 18.20 3.78 6.60
C ALA A 349 18.29 3.26 8.04
N VAL A 350 17.38 2.36 8.42
CA VAL A 350 17.37 1.70 9.75
C VAL A 350 18.65 0.92 9.99
N GLN A 351 19.13 0.18 8.99
CA GLN A 351 20.40 -0.56 9.05
C GLN A 351 21.62 0.30 9.42
N LYS A 352 21.58 1.61 9.13
CA LYS A 352 22.68 2.55 9.43
C LYS A 352 22.54 3.24 10.79
N LEU A 353 21.42 3.02 11.49
CA LEU A 353 21.05 3.73 12.71
C LEU A 353 20.90 2.80 13.92
N ILE A 354 20.57 1.53 13.71
CA ILE A 354 20.33 0.56 14.79
C ILE A 354 21.61 -0.20 15.14
N VAL A 355 21.93 -0.27 16.43
CA VAL A 355 23.08 -1.01 16.94
C VAL A 355 22.68 -2.45 17.21
N ALA A 356 23.29 -3.39 16.50
CA ALA A 356 23.11 -4.83 16.72
C ALA A 356 24.46 -5.56 16.53
N PRO A 357 25.29 -5.69 17.59
CA PRO A 357 26.63 -6.25 17.50
C PRO A 357 26.63 -7.67 16.91
N GLY A 358 27.49 -7.90 15.92
CA GLY A 358 27.61 -9.21 15.26
C GLY A 358 26.52 -9.50 14.22
N ASN A 359 25.54 -8.63 14.04
CA ASN A 359 24.56 -8.72 12.97
C ASN A 359 25.07 -7.95 11.73
N PRO A 360 25.38 -8.62 10.61
CA PRO A 360 26.01 -7.98 9.45
C PRO A 360 25.12 -6.97 8.73
N GLY A 361 23.81 -6.96 9.01
CA GLY A 361 22.87 -5.99 8.45
C GLY A 361 22.90 -4.62 9.14
N TYR A 362 23.53 -4.51 10.32
CA TYR A 362 23.43 -3.34 11.19
C TYR A 362 24.80 -2.86 11.67
N ILE A 363 24.84 -1.69 12.33
CA ILE A 363 26.08 -1.17 12.93
C ILE A 363 26.39 -1.90 14.25
N ASN A 364 27.66 -2.06 14.58
CA ASN A 364 28.11 -2.84 15.75
C ASN A 364 28.22 -2.00 17.04
N SER A 365 28.25 -0.68 16.94
CA SER A 365 28.42 0.19 18.11
C SER A 365 27.98 1.62 17.85
N TYR A 366 27.80 2.38 18.92
CA TYR A 366 27.58 3.82 18.85
C TYR A 366 28.79 4.56 18.25
N GLU A 367 30.01 4.10 18.54
CA GLU A 367 31.25 4.67 18.00
C GLU A 367 31.33 4.49 16.47
N GLU A 368 30.93 3.32 15.96
CA GLU A 368 30.82 3.08 14.52
C GLU A 368 29.80 4.03 13.87
N TYR A 369 28.66 4.27 14.51
CA TYR A 369 27.71 5.29 14.04
C TYR A 369 28.37 6.67 13.97
N LEU A 370 29.10 7.10 14.99
CA LEU A 370 29.76 8.42 14.99
C LEU A 370 30.80 8.56 13.87
N GLU A 371 31.48 7.49 13.51
CA GLU A 371 32.44 7.45 12.41
C GLU A 371 31.76 7.52 11.04
N LYS A 372 30.66 6.77 10.86
CA LYS A 372 29.97 6.61 9.58
C LYS A 372 28.87 7.63 9.32
N ARG A 373 28.38 8.32 10.36
CA ARG A 373 27.27 9.26 10.21
C ARG A 373 27.64 10.40 9.27
N ARG A 374 26.66 10.81 8.48
CA ARG A 374 26.81 11.92 7.53
C ARG A 374 27.09 13.23 8.24
N GLY A 375 28.09 13.95 7.76
CA GLY A 375 28.43 15.28 8.23
C GLY A 375 27.47 16.37 7.74
N PRO A 376 27.48 17.58 8.35
CA PRO A 376 26.59 18.68 7.93
C PRO A 376 26.84 19.16 6.49
N ILE A 377 28.08 19.13 6.01
CA ILE A 377 28.44 19.55 4.64
C ILE A 377 27.88 18.57 3.63
N GLU A 378 28.05 17.27 3.89
CA GLU A 378 27.54 16.19 3.05
C GLU A 378 26.01 16.24 2.96
N ALA A 379 25.32 16.42 4.09
CA ALA A 379 23.86 16.56 4.13
C ALA A 379 23.37 17.74 3.27
N LYS A 380 24.05 18.89 3.34
CA LYS A 380 23.73 20.05 2.50
C LYS A 380 23.96 19.77 1.01
N ALA A 381 25.04 19.08 0.67
CA ALA A 381 25.34 18.71 -0.72
C ALA A 381 24.28 17.77 -1.30
N ILE A 382 23.84 16.77 -0.53
CA ILE A 382 22.76 15.85 -0.93
C ILE A 382 21.45 16.61 -1.15
N ASN A 383 21.07 17.48 -0.22
CA ASN A 383 19.85 18.28 -0.36
C ASN A 383 19.90 19.20 -1.59
N ALA A 384 21.04 19.83 -1.86
CA ALA A 384 21.21 20.68 -3.04
C ALA A 384 21.10 19.87 -4.35
N ALA A 385 21.72 18.69 -4.40
CA ALA A 385 21.62 17.80 -5.56
C ALA A 385 20.17 17.31 -5.79
N TYR A 386 19.47 16.94 -4.72
CA TYR A 386 18.06 16.56 -4.78
C TYR A 386 17.17 17.71 -5.30
N ALA A 387 17.35 18.92 -4.78
CA ALA A 387 16.60 20.10 -5.23
C ALA A 387 16.85 20.41 -6.71
N ALA A 388 18.11 20.33 -7.17
CA ALA A 388 18.44 20.50 -8.57
C ALA A 388 17.80 19.43 -9.47
N GLY A 389 17.81 18.17 -9.03
CA GLY A 389 17.15 17.06 -9.75
C GLY A 389 15.64 17.28 -9.88
N LYS A 390 14.97 17.63 -8.78
CA LYS A 390 13.52 17.93 -8.77
C LYS A 390 13.16 19.13 -9.65
N PHE A 391 14.01 20.16 -9.67
CA PHE A 391 13.82 21.32 -10.55
C PHE A 391 13.90 20.93 -12.02
N LEU A 392 14.90 20.11 -12.40
CA LEU A 392 15.04 19.63 -13.77
C LEU A 392 13.85 18.74 -14.17
N SER A 393 13.41 17.79 -13.32
CA SER A 393 12.26 16.94 -13.65
C SER A 393 11.00 17.75 -13.92
N ASN A 394 10.76 18.82 -13.15
CA ASN A 394 9.58 19.68 -13.31
C ASN A 394 9.63 20.57 -14.56
N ILE A 395 10.79 20.79 -15.16
CA ILE A 395 10.93 21.55 -16.43
C ILE A 395 10.65 20.65 -17.64
N PHE A 396 10.89 19.35 -17.51
CA PHE A 396 10.82 18.39 -18.62
C PHE A 396 9.59 17.45 -18.55
N GLN A 397 8.67 17.68 -17.61
CA GLN A 397 7.29 17.18 -17.61
C GLN A 397 6.36 18.25 -18.17
#